data_AF-A0AAX2UIU7-F1
#
_entry.id   AF-A0AAX2UIU7-F1
#
_cell.length_a   1.000
_cell.length_b   1.000
_cell.length_c   1.000
_cell.angle_alpha   90.00
_cell.angle_beta   90.00
_cell.angle_gamma   90.00
#
_symmetry.space_group_name_H-M   'P 1'
#
loop_
_entity.id
_entity.type
_entity.pdbx_description
1 polymer ?
#
loop_
_entity_poly.entity_id
_entity_poly.type
_entity_poly.pdbx_seq_one_letter_code
_entity_poly.pdbx_strand_id
1 'polypeptide(L)'
;MDGGAHAGVFSDVALASGGICYAFEPNVYLTAFLRNLYKDNERLIVLEQAISNKNEKTIFYNMNGDLVSDGNSIISMSKAEQESAYEVQMIDFCEFIAELIQKHGKIAFVKLDIEGAEFDVLDALIEKNLYENIEYIMVETHERFFENPSQKIGQLKE
;
A
#
# COMPACT_ATOMS: atom_id res chain seq x y z
N MET A 1 6.49 1.05 -7.26
CA MET A 1 5.31 1.44 -6.46
C MET A 1 5.58 1.08 -5.03
N ASP A 2 5.20 1.97 -4.13
CA ASP A 2 5.44 1.85 -2.69
C ASP A 2 4.07 1.82 -1.98
N GLY A 3 3.56 0.63 -1.71
CA GLY A 3 2.37 0.41 -0.88
C GLY A 3 2.78 0.36 0.59
N GLY A 4 2.24 1.28 1.40
CA GLY A 4 2.72 1.53 2.76
C GLY A 4 4.03 2.29 2.74
N ALA A 5 4.01 3.50 2.19
CA ALA A 5 5.23 4.28 1.99
C ALA A 5 5.85 4.77 3.31
N HIS A 6 5.04 4.93 4.36
CA HIS A 6 5.45 5.38 5.67
C HIS A 6 6.31 6.65 5.61
N ALA A 7 7.52 6.61 6.18
CA ALA A 7 8.49 7.69 6.15
C ALA A 7 9.29 7.79 4.83
N GLY A 8 9.02 6.93 3.84
CA GLY A 8 9.56 7.03 2.48
C GLY A 8 10.86 6.29 2.22
N VAL A 9 11.27 5.36 3.08
CA VAL A 9 12.55 4.62 2.94
C VAL A 9 12.62 3.85 1.61
N PHE A 10 11.56 3.14 1.24
CA PHE A 10 11.53 2.45 -0.05
C PHE A 10 11.39 3.45 -1.22
N SER A 11 10.59 4.50 -1.04
CA SER A 11 10.47 5.60 -2.00
C SER A 11 11.83 6.22 -2.36
N ASP A 12 12.73 6.41 -1.40
CA ASP A 12 14.10 6.87 -1.65
C ASP A 12 14.88 5.92 -2.57
N VAL A 13 14.79 4.61 -2.33
CA VAL A 13 15.45 3.60 -3.17
C VAL A 13 14.90 3.62 -4.59
N ALA A 14 13.58 3.72 -4.75
CA ALA A 14 12.93 3.80 -6.05
C ALA A 14 13.37 5.05 -6.84
N LEU A 15 13.46 6.20 -6.16
CA LEU A 15 13.91 7.47 -6.75
C LEU A 15 15.40 7.46 -7.09
N ALA A 16 16.24 6.90 -6.22
CA ALA A 16 17.68 6.75 -6.44
C ALA A 16 17.98 5.82 -7.64
N SER A 17 17.08 4.88 -7.93
CA SER A 17 17.13 4.02 -9.11
C SER A 17 16.69 4.73 -10.41
N GLY A 18 16.31 6.00 -10.34
CA GLY A 18 15.85 6.80 -11.49
C GLY A 18 14.37 6.60 -11.85
N GLY A 19 13.61 5.86 -11.04
CA GLY A 19 12.21 5.58 -11.29
C GLY A 19 11.26 6.74 -10.95
N ILE A 20 10.02 6.61 -11.43
CA ILE A 20 8.86 7.34 -10.91
C ILE A 20 8.24 6.47 -9.81
N CYS A 21 8.09 7.02 -8.61
CA CYS A 21 7.52 6.31 -7.47
C CYS A 21 6.10 6.82 -7.19
N TYR A 22 5.12 5.92 -7.29
CA TYR A 22 3.77 6.14 -6.76
C TYR A 22 3.73 5.54 -5.35
N ALA A 23 3.60 6.42 -4.36
CA ALA A 23 3.70 6.12 -2.94
C ALA A 23 2.34 6.26 -2.27
N PHE A 24 1.78 5.14 -1.80
CA PHE A 24 0.50 5.09 -1.12
C PHE A 24 0.71 5.08 0.39
N GLU A 25 0.08 6.04 1.06
CA GLU A 25 0.12 6.17 2.51
C GLU A 25 -1.21 6.76 2.98
N PRO A 26 -2.08 6.01 3.66
CA PRO A 26 -3.33 6.55 4.21
C PRO A 26 -3.11 7.50 5.38
N ASN A 27 -1.94 7.47 6.03
CA ASN A 27 -1.67 8.29 7.20
C ASN A 27 -1.41 9.77 6.84
N VAL A 28 -2.34 10.64 7.19
CA VAL A 28 -2.31 12.08 6.87
C VAL A 28 -1.07 12.82 7.38
N TYR A 29 -0.46 12.36 8.47
CA TYR A 29 0.74 12.98 9.02
C TYR A 29 1.97 12.59 8.21
N LEU A 30 2.06 11.32 7.81
CA LEU A 30 3.14 10.81 6.96
C LEU A 30 3.03 11.33 5.53
N THR A 31 1.82 11.45 4.96
CA THR A 31 1.65 12.08 3.64
C THR A 31 2.05 13.55 3.65
N ALA A 32 1.70 14.30 4.69
CA ALA A 32 2.13 15.69 4.85
C ALA A 32 3.67 15.79 4.95
N PHE A 33 4.29 14.88 5.71
CA PHE A 33 5.73 14.77 5.80
C PHE A 33 6.39 14.48 4.44
N LEU A 34 5.94 13.44 3.73
CA LEU A 34 6.45 13.06 2.41
C LEU A 34 6.29 14.20 1.39
N ARG A 35 5.11 14.83 1.33
CA ARG A 35 4.87 15.96 0.41
C ARG A 35 5.80 17.13 0.68
N ASN A 36 6.12 17.41 1.94
CA ASN A 36 7.09 18.45 2.28
C ASN A 36 8.53 18.04 1.95
N LEU A 37 8.91 16.80 2.28
CA LEU A 37 10.26 16.27 2.05
C LEU A 37 10.62 16.24 0.56
N TYR A 38 9.66 15.88 -0.31
CA TYR A 38 9.86 15.71 -1.75
C TYR A 38 9.17 16.79 -2.61
N LYS A 39 8.86 17.95 -2.04
CA LYS A 39 8.11 19.03 -2.71
C LYS A 39 8.70 19.48 -4.07
N ASP A 40 10.02 19.33 -4.23
CA ASP A 40 10.76 19.73 -5.45
C ASP A 40 11.11 18.53 -6.36
N ASN A 41 10.58 17.32 -6.07
CA ASN A 41 10.84 16.10 -6.81
C ASN A 41 9.56 15.54 -7.45
N GLU A 42 9.33 15.88 -8.71
CA GLU A 42 8.16 15.44 -9.49
C GLU A 42 8.11 13.92 -9.76
N ARG A 43 9.19 13.18 -9.48
CA ARG A 43 9.20 11.72 -9.63
C ARG A 43 8.56 10.99 -8.45
N LEU A 44 8.30 11.65 -7.33
CA LEU A 44 7.52 11.07 -6.23
C LEU A 44 6.07 11.57 -6.29
N ILE A 45 5.13 10.65 -6.43
CA ILE A 45 3.70 10.93 -6.49
C ILE A 45 3.07 10.33 -5.24
N VAL A 46 2.80 11.20 -4.26
CA VAL A 46 2.24 10.80 -2.95
C VAL A 46 0.71 10.75 -3.04
N LEU A 47 0.16 9.57 -2.78
CA LEU A 47 -1.27 9.26 -2.80
C LEU A 47 -1.74 8.99 -1.36
N GLU A 48 -2.60 9.88 -0.85
CA GLU A 48 -3.17 9.78 0.50
C GLU A 48 -4.37 8.84 0.49
N GLN A 49 -4.09 7.55 0.26
CA GLN A 49 -5.09 6.51 0.05
C GLN A 49 -4.55 5.17 0.56
N ALA A 50 -5.42 4.37 1.16
CA ALA A 50 -5.14 2.97 1.46
C ALA A 50 -5.32 2.13 0.20
N ILE A 51 -4.45 1.15 -0.01
CA ILE A 51 -4.57 0.18 -1.10
C ILE A 51 -5.62 -0.87 -0.73
N SER A 52 -6.52 -1.18 -1.67
CA SER A 52 -7.56 -2.21 -1.52
C SER A 52 -7.89 -2.85 -2.88
N ASN A 53 -8.92 -3.69 -2.92
CA ASN A 53 -9.50 -4.25 -4.14
C ASN A 53 -10.80 -3.52 -4.57
N LYS A 54 -11.09 -2.35 -3.98
CA LYS A 54 -12.29 -1.57 -4.23
C LYS A 54 -12.10 -0.09 -3.88
N ASN A 55 -12.84 0.75 -4.60
CA ASN A 55 -12.90 2.19 -4.34
C ASN A 55 -14.01 2.50 -3.32
N GLU A 56 -13.63 2.62 -2.04
CA GLU A 56 -14.56 2.91 -0.95
C GLU A 56 -13.88 3.79 0.11
N LYS A 57 -14.64 4.19 1.14
CA LYS A 57 -14.12 4.84 2.34
C LYS A 57 -13.99 3.81 3.45
N THR A 58 -12.97 3.95 4.27
CA THR A 58 -12.81 3.17 5.49
C THR A 58 -12.32 4.05 6.63
N ILE A 59 -12.32 3.49 7.83
CA ILE A 59 -11.75 4.14 9.01
C ILE A 59 -10.30 3.69 9.17
N PHE A 60 -9.39 4.66 9.23
CA PHE A 60 -8.01 4.45 9.62
C PHE A 60 -7.85 4.72 11.11
N TYR A 61 -7.13 3.85 11.80
CA TYR A 61 -6.97 3.85 13.24
C TYR A 61 -5.52 4.17 13.63
N ASN A 62 -5.33 5.17 14.50
CA ASN A 62 -4.04 5.44 15.13
C ASN A 62 -3.96 4.70 16.47
N MET A 63 -2.92 3.90 16.64
CA MET A 63 -2.67 3.07 17.81
C MET A 63 -1.71 3.75 18.79
N ASN A 64 -1.93 3.55 20.10
CA ASN A 64 -0.97 3.83 21.17
C ASN A 64 -0.36 5.25 21.23
N GLY A 65 -1.07 6.26 20.72
CA GLY A 65 -0.66 7.67 20.79
C GLY A 65 0.51 8.05 19.92
N ASP A 66 0.90 7.13 19.05
CA ASP A 66 1.91 7.36 18.05
C ASP A 66 1.25 7.50 16.67
N LEU A 67 1.13 8.76 16.25
CA LEU A 67 0.53 9.14 14.98
C LEU A 67 1.33 8.64 13.77
N VAL A 68 2.55 8.14 13.95
CA VAL A 68 3.42 7.65 12.87
C VAL A 68 3.91 6.21 13.11
N SER A 69 3.22 5.47 13.97
CA SER A 69 3.51 4.06 14.26
C SER A 69 3.23 3.16 13.05
N ASP A 70 4.07 2.13 12.90
CA ASP A 70 3.89 1.03 11.95
C ASP A 70 2.58 0.25 12.22
N GLY A 71 2.06 0.29 13.44
CA GLY A 71 0.81 -0.38 13.81
C GLY A 71 -0.48 0.35 13.38
N ASN A 72 -0.38 1.54 12.77
CA ASN A 72 -1.54 2.31 12.34
C ASN A 72 -2.11 1.72 11.04
N SER A 73 -3.39 1.32 11.03
CA SER A 73 -3.95 0.58 9.91
C SER A 73 -5.46 0.76 9.75
N ILE A 74 -6.02 0.16 8.70
CA ILE A 74 -7.48 0.08 8.45
C ILE A 74 -8.15 -1.09 9.19
N ILE A 75 -7.37 -1.93 9.89
CA ILE A 75 -7.88 -3.04 10.69
C ILE A 75 -8.31 -2.51 12.06
N SER A 76 -9.57 -2.76 12.42
CA SER A 76 -10.07 -2.46 13.77
C SER A 76 -9.48 -3.44 14.79
N MET A 77 -8.49 -3.00 15.57
CA MET A 77 -8.00 -3.72 16.75
C MET A 77 -8.81 -3.36 18.01
N SER A 78 -8.44 -3.91 19.17
CA SER A 78 -9.22 -3.75 20.40
C SER A 78 -9.38 -2.26 20.77
N LYS A 79 -10.59 -1.84 21.20
CA LYS A 79 -10.86 -0.44 21.59
C LYS A 79 -9.93 0.12 22.68
N ALA A 80 -9.21 -0.76 23.39
CA ALA A 80 -8.27 -0.36 24.43
C ALA A 80 -6.98 0.26 23.88
N GLU A 81 -6.66 0.06 22.60
CA GLU A 81 -5.40 0.51 21.96
C GLU A 81 -5.62 1.62 20.92
N GLN A 82 -6.88 1.91 20.58
CA GLN A 82 -7.27 2.91 19.59
C GLN A 82 -7.39 4.29 20.24
N GLU A 83 -6.51 5.22 19.85
CA GLU A 83 -6.56 6.59 20.37
C GLU A 83 -7.35 7.56 19.50
N SER A 84 -7.19 7.47 18.19
CA SER A 84 -7.94 8.31 17.24
C SER A 84 -8.23 7.54 15.96
N ALA A 85 -9.25 8.00 15.25
CA ALA A 85 -9.67 7.39 14.01
C ALA A 85 -10.25 8.44 13.07
N TYR A 86 -9.98 8.31 11.77
CA TYR A 86 -10.49 9.21 10.75
C TYR A 86 -10.77 8.44 9.46
N GLU A 87 -11.62 9.02 8.63
CA GLU A 87 -11.99 8.41 7.36
C GLU A 87 -10.88 8.62 6.33
N VAL A 88 -10.51 7.55 5.63
CA VAL A 88 -9.56 7.56 4.51
C VAL A 88 -10.19 6.93 3.28
N GLN A 89 -9.68 7.32 2.12
CA GLN A 89 -10.08 6.72 0.85
C GLN A 89 -9.29 5.44 0.61
N MET A 90 -9.98 4.41 0.16
CA MET A 90 -9.39 3.21 -0.42
C MET A 90 -9.43 3.30 -1.94
N ILE A 91 -8.41 2.74 -2.60
CA ILE A 91 -8.34 2.64 -4.05
C ILE A 91 -8.39 1.16 -4.47
N ASP A 92 -9.07 0.87 -5.57
CA ASP A 92 -8.90 -0.40 -6.26
C ASP A 92 -7.51 -0.42 -6.92
N PHE A 93 -6.61 -1.20 -6.33
CA PHE A 93 -5.25 -1.33 -6.79
C PHE A 93 -5.14 -1.85 -8.22
N CYS A 94 -6.01 -2.79 -8.59
CA CYS A 94 -5.98 -3.39 -9.92
C CYS A 94 -6.41 -2.40 -11.00
N GLU A 95 -7.41 -1.57 -10.72
CA GLU A 95 -7.78 -0.46 -11.62
C GLU A 95 -6.61 0.50 -11.79
N PHE A 96 -5.98 0.91 -10.70
CA PHE A 96 -4.83 1.81 -10.73
C PHE A 96 -3.63 1.21 -11.49
N ILE A 97 -3.31 -0.07 -11.27
CA ILE A 97 -2.26 -0.80 -11.97
C ILE A 97 -2.54 -0.85 -13.48
N ALA A 98 -3.78 -1.15 -13.87
CA ALA A 98 -4.17 -1.20 -15.27
C ALA A 98 -4.00 0.17 -15.97
N GLU A 99 -4.37 1.26 -15.30
CA GLU A 99 -4.14 2.62 -15.80
C GLU A 99 -2.65 2.93 -15.95
N LEU A 100 -1.82 2.55 -14.98
CA LEU A 100 -0.36 2.75 -15.06
C LEU A 100 0.28 1.93 -16.17
N ILE A 101 -0.16 0.68 -16.39
CA ILE A 101 0.29 -0.15 -17.50
C ILE A 101 -0.09 0.49 -18.84
N GLN A 102 -1.31 1.03 -18.97
CA GLN A 102 -1.70 1.76 -20.18
C GLN A 102 -0.83 3.01 -20.41
N LYS A 103 -0.45 3.70 -19.34
CA LYS A 103 0.33 4.95 -19.40
C LYS A 103 1.83 4.71 -19.67
N HIS A 104 2.43 3.69 -19.06
CA HIS A 104 3.89 3.49 -19.03
C HIS A 104 4.35 2.17 -19.67
N GLY A 105 3.43 1.27 -20.01
CA GLY A 105 3.69 -0.04 -20.58
C GLY A 105 3.97 -1.14 -19.57
N LYS A 106 4.88 -0.92 -18.61
CA LYS A 106 5.24 -1.90 -17.57
C LYS A 106 5.54 -1.24 -16.24
N ILE A 107 5.48 -2.03 -15.17
CA ILE A 107 5.87 -1.62 -13.82
C ILE A 107 7.08 -2.44 -13.39
N ALA A 108 8.19 -1.78 -13.06
CA ALA A 108 9.41 -2.46 -12.67
C ALA A 108 9.31 -3.12 -11.29
N PHE A 109 8.61 -2.50 -10.35
CA PHE A 109 8.56 -2.99 -8.97
C PHE A 109 7.30 -2.57 -8.24
N VAL A 110 6.70 -3.49 -7.49
CA VAL A 110 5.61 -3.24 -6.54
C VAL A 110 6.02 -3.76 -5.16
N LYS A 111 6.11 -2.87 -4.16
CA LYS A 111 6.12 -3.22 -2.74
C LYS A 111 4.69 -3.13 -2.21
N LEU A 112 4.25 -4.16 -1.47
CA LEU A 112 3.00 -4.16 -0.70
C LEU A 112 3.29 -4.49 0.76
N ASP A 113 2.94 -3.56 1.61
CA ASP A 113 3.05 -3.61 3.06
C ASP A 113 1.91 -2.71 3.54
N ILE A 114 0.70 -3.27 3.55
CA ILE A 114 -0.56 -2.50 3.56
C ILE A 114 -1.48 -2.96 4.70
N GLU A 115 -0.91 -3.66 5.66
CA GLU A 115 -1.51 -4.07 6.94
C GLU A 115 -2.91 -4.68 6.76
N GLY A 116 -3.00 -5.80 6.04
CA GLY A 116 -4.18 -6.69 6.02
C GLY A 116 -5.03 -6.70 4.76
N ALA A 117 -4.61 -6.01 3.70
CA ALA A 117 -5.27 -6.07 2.39
C ALA A 117 -4.49 -6.88 1.35
N GLU A 118 -3.36 -7.51 1.73
CA GLU A 118 -2.40 -8.11 0.80
C GLU A 118 -2.99 -9.25 -0.02
N PHE A 119 -3.66 -10.22 0.62
CA PHE A 119 -4.23 -11.36 -0.11
C PHE A 119 -5.36 -10.93 -1.05
N ASP A 120 -6.24 -10.04 -0.62
CA ASP A 120 -7.34 -9.55 -1.47
C ASP A 120 -6.82 -8.83 -2.72
N VAL A 121 -5.73 -8.07 -2.57
CA VAL A 121 -5.04 -7.39 -3.67
C VAL A 121 -4.31 -8.37 -4.58
N LEU A 122 -3.59 -9.34 -4.01
CA LEU A 122 -2.86 -10.36 -4.77
C LEU A 122 -3.79 -11.28 -5.56
N ASP A 123 -4.86 -11.76 -4.94
CA ASP A 123 -5.87 -12.60 -5.58
C ASP A 123 -6.46 -11.86 -6.80
N ALA A 124 -6.86 -10.60 -6.63
CA ALA A 124 -7.39 -9.77 -7.72
C ALA A 124 -6.34 -9.51 -8.83
N LEU A 125 -5.07 -9.31 -8.47
CA LEU A 125 -3.98 -9.10 -9.42
C LEU A 125 -3.74 -10.33 -10.30
N ILE A 126 -3.81 -11.52 -9.70
CA ILE A 126 -3.66 -12.82 -10.36
C ILE A 126 -4.86 -13.08 -11.27
N GLU A 127 -6.08 -12.96 -10.75
CA GLU A 127 -7.32 -13.19 -11.52
C GLU A 127 -7.40 -12.31 -12.78
N LYS A 128 -6.89 -11.08 -12.71
CA LYS A 128 -6.87 -10.13 -13.82
C LYS A 128 -5.61 -10.23 -14.70
N ASN A 129 -4.69 -11.15 -14.42
CA ASN A 129 -3.40 -11.32 -15.10
C ASN A 129 -2.55 -10.03 -15.17
N LEU A 130 -2.71 -9.12 -14.20
CA LEU A 130 -1.99 -7.84 -14.20
C LEU A 130 -0.51 -8.01 -13.83
N TYR A 131 -0.20 -9.06 -13.06
CA TYR A 131 1.16 -9.40 -12.65
C TYR A 131 2.11 -9.65 -13.83
N GLU A 132 1.60 -10.04 -15.01
CA GLU A 132 2.42 -10.27 -16.21
C GLU A 132 3.16 -9.01 -16.70
N ASN A 133 2.65 -7.82 -16.34
CA ASN A 133 3.25 -6.53 -16.68
C ASN A 133 4.03 -5.90 -15.52
N ILE A 134 4.21 -6.66 -14.43
CA ILE A 134 4.98 -6.25 -13.26
C ILE A 134 6.22 -7.13 -13.17
N GLU A 135 7.41 -6.52 -13.21
CA GLU A 135 8.67 -7.27 -13.22
C GLU A 135 8.99 -7.90 -11.86
N TYR A 136 8.73 -7.16 -10.77
CA TYR A 136 8.93 -7.65 -9.41
C TYR A 136 7.79 -7.23 -8.49
N ILE A 137 7.31 -8.17 -7.67
CA ILE A 137 6.33 -7.94 -6.61
C ILE A 137 6.94 -8.45 -5.29
N MET A 138 7.00 -7.58 -4.30
CA MET A 138 7.44 -7.89 -2.94
C MET A 138 6.30 -7.57 -1.98
N VAL A 139 5.94 -8.53 -1.13
CA VAL A 139 4.79 -8.41 -0.23
C VAL A 139 5.16 -8.84 1.18
N GLU A 140 4.81 -8.01 2.16
CA GLU A 140 4.72 -8.42 3.57
C GLU A 140 3.28 -8.87 3.87
N THR A 141 3.08 -10.18 3.98
CA THR A 141 1.73 -10.81 3.92
C THR A 141 0.89 -10.66 5.19
N HIS A 142 1.42 -10.05 6.25
CA HIS A 142 0.72 -9.82 7.52
C HIS A 142 -0.18 -10.99 7.98
N GLU A 143 0.34 -12.21 7.88
CA GLU A 143 -0.42 -13.48 7.96
C GLU A 143 -1.32 -13.61 9.19
N ARG A 144 -0.95 -12.96 10.28
CA ARG A 144 -1.69 -12.89 11.55
C ARG A 144 -3.12 -12.36 11.42
N PHE A 145 -3.43 -11.61 10.36
CA PHE A 145 -4.75 -11.01 10.15
C PHE A 145 -5.70 -11.87 9.33
N PHE A 146 -5.25 -13.03 8.83
CA PHE A 146 -6.05 -13.87 7.95
C PHE A 146 -6.36 -15.24 8.56
N GLU A 147 -7.53 -15.79 8.21
CA GLU A 147 -7.84 -17.18 8.50
C GLU A 147 -7.06 -18.11 7.56
N ASN A 148 -6.51 -19.22 8.10
CA ASN A 148 -5.75 -20.23 7.37
C ASN A 148 -4.59 -19.69 6.50
N PRO A 149 -3.66 -18.89 7.05
CA PRO A 149 -2.62 -18.21 6.27
C PRO A 149 -1.72 -19.17 5.47
N SER A 150 -1.42 -20.36 6.02
CA SER A 150 -0.62 -21.37 5.34
C SER A 150 -1.24 -21.85 4.03
N GLN A 151 -2.58 -21.92 3.93
CA GLN A 151 -3.27 -22.31 2.70
C GLN A 151 -3.17 -21.21 1.65
N LYS A 152 -3.43 -19.95 2.04
CA LYS A 152 -3.34 -18.78 1.13
C LYS A 152 -1.92 -18.63 0.55
N ILE A 153 -0.88 -18.82 1.37
CA ILE A 153 0.51 -18.80 0.90
C ILE A 153 0.82 -19.96 -0.05
N GLY A 154 0.25 -21.14 0.20
CA GLY A 154 0.40 -22.30 -0.68
C GLY A 154 -0.08 -22.00 -2.10
N GLN A 155 -1.23 -21.34 -2.22
CA GLN A 155 -1.82 -20.95 -3.51
C GLN A 155 -0.96 -19.95 -4.29
N LEU A 156 -0.24 -19.06 -3.61
CA LEU A 156 0.64 -18.07 -4.26
C LEU A 156 1.96 -18.66 -4.80
N LYS A 157 2.34 -19.88 -4.40
CA LYS A 157 3.61 -20.51 -4.81
C LYS A 157 3.48 -21.43 -6.02
N GLU A 158 2.27 -21.68 -6.48
CA GLU A 158 1.95 -22.53 -7.65
C GLU A 158 1.92 -21.72 -8.93
#